data_AF-A0A3B8MU73-F1
#
_entry.id   AF-A0A3B8MU73-F1
#
_cell.length_a   1.000
_cell.length_b   1.000
_cell.length_c   1.000
_cell.angle_alpha   90.00
_cell.angle_beta   90.00
_cell.angle_gamma   90.00
#
_symmetry.space_group_name_H-M   'P 1'
#
loop_
_entity.id
_entity.type
_entity.pdbx_description
1 polymer ?
#
loop_
_entity_poly.entity_id
_entity_poly.type
_entity_poly.pdbx_seq_one_letter_code
_entity_poly.pdbx_strand_id
1 'polypeptide(L)'
;YLKKGRAIGIFPEGTRSKTGQLQKAEPGVAMLAIKGNAPVVPIGIKGRYRLFSKIIINIGKPISFVKYANSKLSSKQLSVIGEEIMQEIAKLL
;
A
#
# COMPACT_ATOMS: atom_id res chain seq x y z
N TYR A 1 2.89 -17.10 -4.40
CA TYR A 1 3.53 -16.68 -3.14
C TYR A 1 2.49 -16.28 -2.09
N LEU A 2 1.72 -15.21 -2.31
CA LEU A 2 0.65 -14.76 -1.39
C LEU A 2 -0.39 -15.85 -1.09
N LYS A 3 -0.84 -16.61 -2.11
CA LYS A 3 -1.75 -17.77 -1.95
C LYS A 3 -1.23 -18.89 -1.01
N LYS A 4 0.05 -18.88 -0.65
CA LYS A 4 0.66 -19.83 0.30
C LYS A 4 0.72 -19.29 1.74
N GLY A 5 -0.05 -18.24 2.06
CA GLY A 5 -0.08 -17.62 3.39
C GLY A 5 1.16 -16.79 3.74
N ARG A 6 1.95 -16.37 2.74
CA ARG A 6 3.16 -15.56 2.94
C ARG A 6 2.87 -14.08 2.73
N ALA A 7 3.69 -13.20 3.34
CA ALA A 7 3.56 -11.75 3.24
C ALA A 7 4.60 -11.12 2.28
N ILE A 8 4.22 -10.02 1.63
CA ILE A 8 5.12 -9.19 0.81
C ILE A 8 4.99 -7.74 1.30
N GLY A 9 6.13 -7.10 1.56
CA GLY A 9 6.18 -5.65 1.82
C GLY A 9 6.43 -4.89 0.53
N ILE A 10 5.63 -3.86 0.25
CA ILE A 10 5.72 -3.04 -0.96
C ILE A 10 5.57 -1.58 -0.58
N PHE A 11 6.42 -0.73 -1.15
CA PHE A 11 6.22 0.72 -1.13
C PHE A 11 5.42 1.10 -2.38
N PRO A 12 4.15 1.52 -2.24
CA PRO A 12 3.29 1.79 -3.38
C PRO A 12 3.78 2.90 -4.30
N GLU A 13 4.59 3.83 -3.79
CA GLU A 13 5.19 4.92 -4.56
C GLU A 13 6.39 4.48 -5.43
N GLY A 14 6.91 3.27 -5.23
CA GLY A 14 8.10 2.74 -5.93
C GLY A 14 9.43 3.45 -5.62
N THR A 15 9.40 4.63 -5.03
CA THR A 15 10.56 5.46 -4.71
C THR A 15 10.47 6.03 -3.30
N ARG A 16 11.61 6.48 -2.76
CA ARG A 16 11.66 7.16 -1.46
C ARG A 16 11.21 8.61 -1.63
N SER A 17 10.22 9.04 -0.84
CA SER A 17 9.84 10.45 -0.77
C SER A 17 11.00 11.28 -0.17
N LYS A 18 11.46 12.28 -0.92
CA LYS A 18 12.50 13.22 -0.48
C LYS A 18 11.92 14.41 0.30
N THR A 19 10.64 14.69 0.10
CA THR A 19 9.93 15.84 0.68
C THR A 19 9.09 15.46 1.90
N GLY A 20 8.92 14.16 2.18
CA GLY A 20 8.04 13.66 3.23
C GLY A 20 6.56 13.67 2.85
N GLN A 21 6.22 14.05 1.62
CA GLN A 21 4.87 13.96 1.08
C GLN A 21 4.66 12.61 0.40
N LEU A 22 3.44 12.07 0.55
CA LEU A 22 3.05 10.86 -0.15
C LEU A 22 2.93 11.12 -1.65
N GLN A 23 3.46 10.21 -2.45
CA GLN A 23 3.32 10.22 -3.91
C GLN A 23 2.17 9.32 -4.34
N LYS A 24 1.85 9.37 -5.64
CA LYS A 24 0.81 8.51 -6.21
C LYS A 24 1.23 7.03 -6.13
N ALA A 25 0.28 6.17 -5.81
CA ALA A 25 0.51 4.73 -5.89
C ALA A 25 0.67 4.27 -7.34
N GLU A 26 1.62 3.36 -7.54
CA GLU A 26 1.76 2.59 -8.75
C GLU A 26 0.60 1.57 -8.87
N PRO A 27 -0.06 1.46 -10.05
CA PRO A 27 -1.17 0.53 -10.27
C PRO A 27 -0.83 -0.94 -9.97
N GLY A 28 0.46 -1.30 -10.01
CA GLY A 28 0.96 -2.64 -9.73
C GLY A 28 0.62 -3.13 -8.32
N VAL A 29 0.53 -2.24 -7.33
CA VAL A 29 0.19 -2.63 -5.94
C VAL A 29 -1.24 -3.14 -5.86
N ALA A 30 -2.18 -2.41 -6.46
CA ALA A 30 -3.57 -2.84 -6.56
C ALA A 30 -3.68 -4.18 -7.30
N MET A 31 -2.93 -4.36 -8.39
CA MET A 31 -2.93 -5.62 -9.13
C MET A 31 -2.46 -6.81 -8.27
N LEU A 32 -1.40 -6.63 -7.48
CA LEU A 32 -0.85 -7.68 -6.62
C LEU A 32 -1.82 -8.06 -5.51
N ALA A 33 -2.47 -7.08 -4.87
CA ALA A 33 -3.48 -7.33 -3.84
C ALA A 33 -4.65 -8.17 -4.38
N ILE A 34 -5.18 -7.79 -5.54
CA ILE A 34 -6.36 -8.42 -6.15
C ILE A 34 -6.04 -9.81 -6.68
N LYS A 35 -4.97 -9.96 -7.48
CA LYS A 35 -4.55 -11.28 -8.00
C LYS A 35 -4.06 -12.22 -6.90
N GLY A 36 -3.50 -11.66 -5.83
CA GLY A 36 -3.03 -12.37 -4.66
C GLY A 36 -4.17 -12.92 -3.79
N ASN A 37 -5.39 -12.39 -3.93
CA ASN A 37 -6.53 -12.63 -3.04
C ASN A 37 -6.14 -12.51 -1.57
N ALA A 38 -5.35 -11.47 -1.26
CA ALA A 38 -4.78 -11.25 0.06
C ALA A 38 -5.19 -9.87 0.58
N PRO A 39 -5.43 -9.74 1.90
CA PRO A 39 -5.68 -8.42 2.48
C PRO A 39 -4.42 -7.56 2.40
N VAL A 40 -4.61 -6.27 2.19
CA VAL A 40 -3.55 -5.26 2.25
C VAL A 40 -3.53 -4.66 3.65
N VAL A 41 -2.36 -4.63 4.28
CA VAL A 41 -2.19 -3.97 5.58
C VAL A 41 -1.45 -2.65 5.35
N PRO A 42 -2.11 -1.49 5.50
CA PRO A 42 -1.46 -0.19 5.34
C PRO A 42 -0.50 0.07 6.51
N ILE A 43 0.70 0.58 6.20
CA ILE A 43 1.74 0.89 7.17
C ILE A 43 2.21 2.33 6.93
N GLY A 44 2.06 3.18 7.94
CA GLY A 44 2.62 4.53 7.97
C GLY A 44 3.95 4.55 8.72
N ILE A 45 4.97 5.16 8.12
CA ILE A 45 6.30 5.31 8.75
C ILE A 45 6.56 6.80 8.92
N LYS A 46 6.59 7.27 10.17
CA LYS A 46 6.79 8.67 10.53
C LYS A 46 8.10 8.85 11.28
N GLY A 47 8.92 9.80 10.87
CA GLY A 47 10.16 10.14 11.56
C GLY A 47 11.16 10.82 10.66
N ARG A 48 12.19 11.43 11.26
CA ARG A 48 13.31 11.98 10.49
C ARG A 48 14.27 10.85 10.13
N TYR A 49 14.60 10.74 8.85
CA TYR A 49 15.64 9.82 8.37
C TYR A 49 17.03 10.38 8.71
N ARG A 50 17.43 10.28 9.99
CA ARG A 50 18.73 10.69 10.52
C ARG A 50 19.17 9.69 11.59
N LEU A 51 20.48 9.52 11.78
CA LEU A 51 21.01 8.70 12.88
C LEU A 51 20.43 9.16 14.22
N PHE A 52 20.15 8.19 15.09
CA PHE A 52 19.61 8.38 16.45
C PHE A 52 18.25 9.10 16.53
N SER A 53 17.55 9.26 15.40
CA SER A 53 16.19 9.82 15.39
C SER A 53 15.15 8.72 15.61
N LYS A 54 14.12 9.01 16.41
CA LYS A 54 12.99 8.09 16.62
C LYS A 54 12.19 7.93 15.32
N ILE A 55 11.82 6.68 15.02
CA ILE A 55 10.88 6.32 13.96
C ILE A 55 9.64 5.71 14.62
N ILE A 56 8.47 6.17 14.20
CA ILE A 56 7.16 5.68 14.62
C ILE A 56 6.57 4.89 13.45
N ILE A 57 6.13 3.67 13.72
CA ILE A 57 5.47 2.81 12.74
C ILE A 57 4.03 2.63 13.19
N ASN A 58 3.10 3.10 12.37
CA ASN A 58 1.68 2.97 12.60
C ASN A 58 1.11 1.92 11.64
N ILE A 59 0.40 0.93 12.18
CA ILE A 59 -0.17 -0.18 11.41
C ILE A 59 -1.69 -0.01 11.39
N GLY A 60 -2.26 0.09 10.19
CA GLY A 60 -3.69 0.24 10.02
C GLY A 60 -4.42 -1.10 9.92
N LYS A 61 -5.75 -1.02 9.75
CA LYS A 61 -6.60 -2.21 9.64
C LYS A 61 -6.42 -2.89 8.28
N PRO A 62 -6.47 -4.23 8.21
CA PRO A 62 -6.43 -4.94 6.94
C PRO A 62 -7.60 -4.55 6.02
N ILE A 63 -7.30 -4.28 4.75
CA ILE A 63 -8.26 -3.91 3.72
C ILE A 63 -8.39 -5.08 2.74
N SER A 64 -9.62 -5.50 2.46
CA SER A 64 -9.90 -6.61 1.56
C SER A 64 -10.40 -6.11 0.21
N PHE A 65 -9.73 -6.55 -0.86
CA PHE A 65 -10.10 -6.26 -2.24
C PHE A 65 -10.71 -7.47 -2.97
N VAL A 66 -11.16 -8.48 -2.22
CA VAL A 66 -11.73 -9.73 -2.75
C VAL A 66 -12.93 -9.46 -3.67
N LYS A 67 -13.70 -8.39 -3.42
CA LYS A 67 -14.81 -7.95 -4.27
C LYS A 67 -14.42 -7.69 -5.74
N TYR A 68 -13.14 -7.45 -6.01
CA TYR A 68 -12.63 -7.18 -7.36
C TYR A 68 -11.94 -8.39 -8.01
N ALA A 69 -11.81 -9.52 -7.32
CA ALA A 69 -11.02 -10.67 -7.78
C ALA A 69 -11.51 -11.27 -9.12
N ASN A 70 -12.81 -11.20 -9.39
CA ASN A 70 -13.44 -11.75 -10.60
C ASN A 70 -13.75 -10.69 -11.66
N SER A 71 -13.37 -9.43 -11.45
CA SER A 71 -13.63 -8.34 -12.39
C SER A 71 -12.43 -8.09 -13.28
N LYS A 72 -12.66 -7.93 -14.60
CA LYS A 72 -11.64 -7.34 -15.49
C LYS A 72 -11.51 -5.85 -15.15
N LEU A 73 -10.48 -5.51 -14.39
CA LEU A 73 -10.21 -4.13 -14.01
C LEU A 73 -9.37 -3.42 -15.08
N SER A 74 -9.81 -2.23 -15.46
CA SER A 74 -9.04 -1.30 -16.26
C SER A 74 -7.90 -0.67 -15.46
N SER A 75 -6.90 -0.12 -16.16
CA SER A 75 -5.81 0.65 -15.54
C SER A 75 -6.33 1.79 -14.64
N LYS A 76 -7.44 2.43 -15.04
CA LYS A 76 -8.11 3.48 -14.27
C LYS A 76 -8.64 2.95 -12.93
N GLN A 77 -9.30 1.79 -12.92
CA GLN A 77 -9.81 1.19 -11.68
C GLN A 77 -8.68 0.73 -10.74
N LEU A 78 -7.59 0.19 -11.29
CA LEU A 78 -6.40 -0.16 -10.50
C LEU A 78 -5.77 1.08 -9.85
N SER A 79 -5.76 2.21 -10.56
CA SER A 79 -5.26 3.47 -10.02
C SER A 79 -6.14 3.96 -8.85
N VAL A 80 -7.47 3.89 -8.99
CA VAL A 80 -8.41 4.27 -7.91
C VAL A 80 -8.22 3.40 -6.67
N ILE A 81 -8.05 2.09 -6.83
CA ILE A 81 -7.77 1.19 -5.71
C ILE A 81 -6.41 1.52 -5.06
N GLY A 82 -5.40 1.82 -5.89
CA GLY A 82 -4.11 2.31 -5.39
C GLY A 82 -4.24 3.58 -4.56
N GLU A 83 -5.05 4.54 -5.01
CA GLU A 83 -5.34 5.78 -4.28
C GLU A 83 -6.08 5.51 -2.96
N GLU A 84 -7.02 4.58 -2.91
CA GLU A 84 -7.69 4.15 -1.67
C GLU A 84 -6.67 3.60 -0.65
N ILE A 85 -5.74 2.75 -1.09
CA ILE A 85 -4.65 2.24 -0.24
C ILE A 85 -3.79 3.39 0.29
N MET A 86 -3.45 4.36 -0.57
CA MET A 86 -2.64 5.51 -0.17
C MET A 86 -3.35 6.41 0.84
N GLN A 87 -4.66 6.59 0.71
CA GLN A 87 -5.45 7.35 1.68
C GLN A 87 -5.42 6.69 3.06
N GLU A 88 -5.51 5.35 3.12
CA GLU A 88 -5.39 4.64 4.39
C GLU A 88 -3.98 4.74 4.98
N ILE A 89 -2.92 4.73 4.15
CA ILE A 89 -1.55 4.99 4.61
C ILE A 89 -1.41 6.43 5.12
N ALA A 90 -2.00 7.41 4.43
CA ALA A 90 -1.94 8.82 4.81
C ALA A 90 -2.52 9.10 6.20
N LYS A 91 -3.58 8.38 6.58
CA LYS A 91 -4.19 8.46 7.92
C LYS A 91 -3.26 7.98 9.04
N LEU A 92 -2.20 7.25 8.71
CA LEU A 92 -1.24 6.67 9.64
C LEU A 92 0.04 7.51 9.79
N LEU A 93 0.16 8.63 9.08
CA LEU A 93 1.37 9.49 9.09
C LEU A 93 1.33 10.64 10.09
#